data_AF-A0A3D0D6Z7-F1
#
_entry.id   AF-A0A3D0D6Z7-F1
#
_cell.length_a   1.000
_cell.length_b   1.000
_cell.length_c   1.000
_cell.angle_alpha   90.00
_cell.angle_beta   90.00
_cell.angle_gamma   90.00
#
_symmetry.space_group_name_H-M   'P 1'
#
loop_
_entity.id
_entity.type
_entity.pdbx_description
1 polymer ?
#
loop_
_entity_poly.entity_id
_entity_poly.type
_entity_poly.pdbx_seq_one_letter_code
_entity_poly.pdbx_strand_id
1 'polypeptide(L)'
;MIRNERQYRITRAQAERFEQALQSLPEEQDENIHPLLRQAEEAGLRSQLEDLRHELEEYERLRSGEVGVLTVEGWGDIPKILIQARIASGLTQRELADRVGLHAQQIQRYEAIDYLEASFERIREVADALDLELYGLAAGSPDMKQVVAITVRKLAQRLGMAAARTGMSAENITEVLLDVHDASARTMRLKAWEDTPFVEPEADNTVFLHTGERAYA
;
A
#
# COMPACT_ATOMS: atom_id res chain seq x y z
N MET A 1 -6.10 6.57 -10.82
CA MET A 1 -6.58 5.62 -9.79
C MET A 1 -8.07 5.36 -9.94
N ILE A 2 -8.44 4.08 -10.01
CA ILE A 2 -9.82 3.60 -10.02
C ILE A 2 -10.38 3.59 -8.60
N ARG A 3 -11.57 4.18 -8.40
CA ARG A 3 -12.18 4.34 -7.07
C ARG A 3 -13.32 3.36 -6.83
N ASN A 4 -13.97 2.84 -7.88
CA ASN A 4 -15.16 2.01 -7.74
C ASN A 4 -15.33 1.01 -8.89
N GLU A 5 -16.27 0.08 -8.71
CA GLU A 5 -16.58 -0.99 -9.65
C GLU A 5 -17.05 -0.49 -11.03
N ARG A 6 -17.68 0.68 -11.09
CA ARG A 6 -18.09 1.27 -12.38
C ARG A 6 -16.87 1.74 -13.15
N GLN A 7 -15.95 2.45 -12.50
CA GLN A 7 -14.69 2.90 -13.10
C GLN A 7 -13.84 1.69 -13.52
N TYR A 8 -13.74 0.66 -12.67
CA TYR A 8 -13.01 -0.59 -12.99
C TYR A 8 -13.49 -1.20 -14.32
N ARG A 9 -14.80 -1.40 -14.48
CA ARG A 9 -15.37 -1.96 -15.71
C ARG A 9 -15.12 -1.09 -16.94
N ILE A 10 -15.16 0.24 -16.79
CA ILE A 10 -14.88 1.17 -17.90
C ILE A 10 -13.40 1.10 -18.29
N THR A 11 -12.49 1.18 -17.32
CA THR A 11 -11.04 1.09 -17.55
C THR A 11 -10.66 -0.24 -18.18
N ARG A 12 -11.23 -1.34 -17.70
CA ARG A 12 -11.00 -2.68 -18.28
C ARG A 12 -11.44 -2.77 -19.74
N ALA A 13 -12.65 -2.32 -20.04
CA ALA A 13 -13.14 -2.28 -21.41
C ALA A 13 -12.30 -1.37 -22.31
N GLN A 14 -11.71 -0.30 -21.76
CA GLN A 14 -10.79 0.56 -22.48
C GLN A 14 -9.46 -0.15 -22.76
N ALA A 15 -8.87 -0.81 -21.76
CA ALA A 15 -7.63 -1.60 -21.94
C ALA A 15 -7.79 -2.68 -23.01
N GLU A 16 -8.91 -3.41 -23.00
CA GLU A 16 -9.23 -4.43 -24.02
C GLU A 16 -9.29 -3.82 -25.44
N ARG A 17 -9.77 -2.58 -25.60
CA ARG A 17 -9.76 -1.88 -26.90
C ARG A 17 -8.36 -1.51 -27.36
N PHE A 18 -7.49 -1.05 -26.45
CA PHE A 18 -6.09 -0.76 -26.78
C PHE A 18 -5.33 -2.03 -27.16
N GLU A 19 -5.59 -3.15 -26.48
CA GLU A 19 -5.04 -4.46 -26.84
C GLU A 19 -5.48 -4.89 -28.24
N GLN A 20 -6.77 -4.77 -28.56
CA GLN A 20 -7.30 -5.06 -29.89
C GLN A 20 -6.71 -4.14 -30.96
N ALA A 21 -6.54 -2.85 -30.67
CA ALA A 21 -5.93 -1.90 -31.59
C ALA A 21 -4.47 -2.28 -31.91
N LEU A 22 -3.68 -2.64 -30.87
CA LEU A 22 -2.30 -3.11 -31.04
C LEU A 22 -2.23 -4.41 -31.84
N GLN A 23 -3.16 -5.35 -31.62
CA GLN A 23 -3.22 -6.61 -32.38
C GLN A 23 -3.66 -6.41 -33.83
N SER A 24 -4.44 -5.36 -34.11
CA SER A 24 -4.95 -5.05 -35.44
C SER A 24 -4.00 -4.17 -36.25
N LEU A 25 -2.85 -3.77 -35.68
CA LEU A 25 -1.83 -3.04 -36.43
C LEU A 25 -1.34 -3.93 -37.58
N PRO A 26 -1.43 -3.47 -38.84
CA PRO A 26 -0.99 -4.26 -39.98
C PRO A 26 0.49 -4.59 -39.83
N GLU A 27 0.90 -5.83 -40.10
CA GLU A 27 2.32 -6.23 -40.04
C GLU A 27 3.13 -5.53 -41.14
N GLU A 28 2.56 -5.43 -42.34
CA GLU A 28 3.15 -4.79 -43.51
C GLU A 28 3.22 -3.26 -43.37
N GLN A 29 4.31 -2.67 -43.86
CA GLN A 29 4.45 -1.21 -43.93
C GLN A 29 3.56 -0.69 -45.07
N ASP A 30 2.59 0.16 -44.74
CA ASP A 30 1.98 1.02 -45.76
C ASP A 30 3.08 1.96 -46.28
N GLU A 31 3.40 1.84 -47.57
CA GLU A 31 4.46 2.63 -48.23
C GLU A 31 4.23 4.15 -48.09
N ASN A 32 3.00 4.58 -47.79
CA ASN A 32 2.66 5.99 -47.59
C ASN A 32 2.89 6.51 -46.16
N ILE A 33 3.17 5.64 -45.18
CA ILE A 33 3.35 6.02 -43.78
C ILE A 33 4.83 5.94 -43.41
N HIS A 34 5.39 7.07 -42.96
CA HIS A 34 6.78 7.12 -42.53
C HIS A 34 7.01 6.17 -41.33
N PRO A 35 8.03 5.29 -41.34
CA PRO A 35 8.25 4.28 -40.31
C PRO A 35 8.28 4.82 -38.88
N LEU A 36 8.85 6.02 -38.68
CA LEU A 36 8.89 6.70 -37.38
C LEU A 36 7.50 7.04 -36.84
N LEU A 37 6.53 7.39 -37.69
CA LEU A 37 5.16 7.71 -37.27
C LEU A 37 4.45 6.45 -36.78
N ARG A 38 4.62 5.32 -37.48
CA ARG A 38 4.07 4.02 -37.06
C ARG A 38 4.65 3.57 -35.73
N GLN A 39 5.96 3.72 -35.54
CA GLN A 39 6.61 3.41 -34.25
C GLN A 39 6.10 4.31 -33.12
N ALA A 40 5.90 5.60 -33.38
CA ALA A 40 5.37 6.53 -32.38
C ALA A 40 3.91 6.20 -32.01
N GLU A 41 3.08 5.81 -32.99
CA GLU A 41 1.71 5.35 -32.76
C GLU A 41 1.68 4.10 -31.88
N GLU A 42 2.45 3.08 -32.24
CA GLU A 42 2.53 1.84 -31.47
C GLU A 42 3.04 2.08 -30.05
N ALA A 43 4.10 2.88 -29.90
CA ALA A 43 4.64 3.24 -28.58
C ALA A 43 3.59 4.00 -27.73
N GLY A 44 2.82 4.90 -28.35
CA GLY A 44 1.75 5.63 -27.67
C GLY A 44 0.62 4.72 -27.20
N LEU A 45 0.18 3.78 -28.05
CA LEU A 45 -0.84 2.79 -27.68
C LEU A 45 -0.37 1.86 -26.55
N ARG A 46 0.88 1.40 -26.61
CA ARG A 46 1.48 0.57 -25.56
C ARG A 46 1.57 1.31 -24.23
N SER A 47 2.06 2.55 -24.23
CA SER A 47 2.15 3.38 -23.02
C SER A 47 0.78 3.59 -22.38
N GLN A 48 -0.26 3.90 -23.16
CA GLN A 48 -1.62 4.06 -22.60
C GLN A 48 -2.18 2.74 -22.06
N LEU A 49 -1.89 1.61 -22.70
CA LEU A 49 -2.29 0.30 -22.21
C LEU A 49 -1.60 -0.04 -20.88
N GLU A 50 -0.30 0.24 -20.77
CA GLU A 50 0.47 0.04 -19.54
C GLU A 50 -0.11 0.86 -18.38
N ASP A 51 -0.42 2.13 -18.60
CA ASP A 51 -1.08 2.99 -17.59
C ASP A 51 -2.41 2.40 -17.11
N LEU A 52 -3.27 1.96 -18.05
CA LEU A 52 -4.57 1.37 -17.72
C LEU A 52 -4.43 0.05 -16.94
N ARG A 53 -3.46 -0.80 -17.32
CA ARG A 53 -3.17 -2.05 -16.61
C ARG A 53 -2.67 -1.77 -15.20
N HIS A 54 -1.78 -0.81 -15.03
CA HIS A 54 -1.30 -0.41 -13.70
C HIS A 54 -2.46 0.07 -12.80
N GLU A 55 -3.40 0.85 -13.33
CA GLU A 55 -4.59 1.26 -12.56
C GLU A 55 -5.51 0.10 -12.17
N LEU A 56 -5.68 -0.88 -13.07
CA LEU A 56 -6.47 -2.09 -12.81
C LEU A 56 -5.81 -2.95 -11.72
N GLU A 57 -4.51 -3.18 -11.83
CA GLU A 57 -3.72 -3.92 -10.85
C GLU A 57 -3.73 -3.25 -9.47
N GLU A 58 -3.59 -1.91 -9.41
CA GLU A 58 -3.70 -1.15 -8.15
C GLU A 58 -5.07 -1.40 -7.50
N TYR A 59 -6.16 -1.34 -8.28
CA TYR A 59 -7.51 -1.56 -7.79
C TYR A 59 -7.75 -3.00 -7.31
N GLU A 60 -7.29 -3.99 -8.08
CA GLU A 60 -7.43 -5.40 -7.75
C GLU A 60 -6.67 -5.77 -6.48
N ARG A 61 -5.44 -5.27 -6.32
CA ARG A 61 -4.65 -5.42 -5.09
C ARG A 61 -5.31 -4.80 -3.87
N LEU A 62 -5.90 -3.61 -4.02
CA LEU A 62 -6.66 -3.00 -2.93
C LEU A 62 -7.87 -3.87 -2.59
N ARG A 63 -8.65 -4.25 -3.60
CA ARG A 63 -9.89 -5.02 -3.42
C ARG A 63 -9.67 -6.41 -2.82
N SER A 64 -8.55 -7.07 -3.10
CA SER A 64 -8.21 -8.37 -2.51
C SER A 64 -7.95 -8.30 -1.00
N GLY A 65 -7.75 -7.09 -0.45
CA GLY A 65 -7.42 -6.89 0.96
C GLY A 65 -5.98 -7.29 1.30
N GLU A 66 -5.14 -7.59 0.29
CA GLU A 66 -3.72 -7.92 0.47
C GLU A 66 -2.88 -6.72 0.95
N VAL A 67 -3.46 -5.52 0.96
CA VAL A 67 -2.81 -4.29 1.43
C VAL A 67 -3.03 -4.13 2.93
N GLY A 68 -2.20 -4.80 3.73
CA GLY A 68 -2.25 -4.72 5.20
C GLY A 68 -1.71 -3.41 5.79
N VAL A 69 -0.89 -2.66 5.04
CA VAL A 69 -0.32 -1.37 5.46
C VAL A 69 -0.31 -0.40 4.28
N LEU A 70 -0.97 0.75 4.45
CA LEU A 70 -0.87 1.90 3.54
C LEU A 70 0.12 2.89 4.12
N THR A 71 1.19 3.21 3.38
CA THR A 71 2.21 4.19 3.81
C THR A 71 1.94 5.55 3.19
N VAL A 72 2.10 6.62 3.98
CA VAL A 72 2.09 8.03 3.53
C VAL A 72 3.50 8.59 3.51
N GLU A 73 3.82 9.42 2.53
CA GLU A 73 5.03 10.25 2.53
C GLU A 73 4.73 11.66 3.05
N GLY A 74 3.47 12.11 2.94
CA GLY A 74 3.05 13.38 3.51
C GLY A 74 1.53 13.56 3.65
N TRP A 75 1.14 14.73 4.16
CA TRP A 75 -0.27 15.10 4.35
C TRP A 75 -1.08 15.12 3.06
N GLY A 76 -0.42 15.37 1.91
CA GLY A 76 -1.07 15.35 0.60
C GLY A 76 -1.59 13.98 0.17
N ASP A 77 -1.10 12.89 0.76
CA ASP A 77 -1.49 11.52 0.42
C ASP A 77 -2.74 11.05 1.15
N ILE A 78 -3.12 11.73 2.24
CA ILE A 78 -4.24 11.35 3.11
C ILE A 78 -5.53 11.15 2.31
N PRO A 79 -5.94 12.05 1.40
CA PRO A 79 -7.16 11.84 0.64
C PRO A 79 -7.16 10.57 -0.20
N LYS A 80 -6.02 10.27 -0.85
CA LYS A 80 -5.87 9.05 -1.65
C LYS A 80 -6.03 7.81 -0.75
N ILE A 81 -5.44 7.84 0.45
CA ILE A 81 -5.53 6.75 1.42
C ILE A 81 -6.95 6.50 1.90
N LEU A 82 -7.76 7.54 2.15
CA LEU A 82 -9.15 7.33 2.57
C LEU A 82 -9.91 6.49 1.53
N ILE A 83 -9.70 6.79 0.25
CA ILE A 83 -10.33 6.07 -0.86
C ILE A 83 -9.78 4.64 -0.95
N GLN A 84 -8.46 4.47 -0.88
CA GLN A 84 -7.80 3.16 -0.92
C GLN A 84 -8.24 2.26 0.24
N ALA A 85 -8.28 2.80 1.45
CA ALA A 85 -8.73 2.08 2.65
C ALA A 85 -10.20 1.67 2.55
N ARG A 86 -11.07 2.52 1.98
CA ARG A 86 -12.46 2.13 1.70
C ARG A 86 -12.52 0.92 0.76
N ILE A 87 -11.76 0.96 -0.33
CA ILE A 87 -11.72 -0.13 -1.33
C ILE A 87 -11.19 -1.42 -0.68
N ALA A 88 -10.10 -1.30 0.10
CA ALA A 88 -9.50 -2.43 0.83
C ALA A 88 -10.43 -3.01 1.90
N SER A 89 -11.29 -2.18 2.49
CA SER A 89 -12.33 -2.62 3.42
C SER A 89 -13.54 -3.25 2.71
N GLY A 90 -13.54 -3.34 1.38
CA GLY A 90 -14.64 -3.87 0.59
C GLY A 90 -15.92 -3.01 0.60
N LEU A 91 -15.83 -1.77 1.08
CA LEU A 91 -17.01 -0.90 1.26
C LEU A 91 -17.35 -0.16 -0.02
N THR A 92 -18.64 -0.14 -0.35
CA THR A 92 -19.18 0.81 -1.32
C THR A 92 -19.22 2.23 -0.73
N GLN A 93 -19.27 3.24 -1.59
CA GLN A 93 -19.42 4.63 -1.17
C GLN A 93 -20.71 4.86 -0.36
N ARG A 94 -21.78 4.11 -0.66
CA ARG A 94 -23.03 4.15 0.10
C ARG A 94 -22.82 3.60 1.51
N GLU A 95 -22.18 2.44 1.65
CA GLU A 95 -21.93 1.84 2.96
C GLU A 95 -20.99 2.69 3.81
N LEU A 96 -19.97 3.33 3.21
CA LEU A 96 -19.16 4.31 3.93
C LEU A 96 -20.01 5.50 4.39
N ALA A 97 -20.88 6.02 3.52
CA ALA A 97 -21.78 7.10 3.90
C ALA A 97 -22.70 6.71 5.06
N ASP A 98 -23.26 5.50 5.03
CA ASP A 98 -24.10 4.96 6.09
C ASP A 98 -23.33 4.85 7.42
N ARG A 99 -22.04 4.46 7.39
CA ARG A 99 -21.17 4.40 8.59
C ARG A 99 -20.84 5.78 9.16
N VAL A 100 -20.60 6.77 8.31
CA VAL A 100 -20.27 8.15 8.72
C VAL A 100 -21.53 8.94 9.12
N GLY A 101 -22.72 8.46 8.75
CA GLY A 101 -23.98 9.18 8.96
C GLY A 101 -24.24 10.27 7.91
N LEU A 102 -23.84 10.01 6.65
CA LEU A 102 -23.98 10.93 5.52
C LEU A 102 -24.83 10.35 4.40
N HIS A 103 -25.24 11.23 3.49
CA HIS A 103 -25.81 10.79 2.22
C HIS A 103 -24.71 10.30 1.27
N ALA A 104 -24.99 9.21 0.54
CA ALA A 104 -24.06 8.64 -0.44
C ALA A 104 -23.51 9.65 -1.45
N GLN A 105 -24.33 10.64 -1.85
CA GLN A 105 -23.91 11.71 -2.77
C GLN A 105 -22.80 12.60 -2.19
N GLN A 106 -22.73 12.76 -0.87
CA GLN A 106 -21.66 13.54 -0.23
C GLN A 106 -20.33 12.79 -0.30
N ILE A 107 -20.30 11.50 0.02
CA ILE A 107 -19.10 10.67 -0.13
C ILE A 107 -18.66 10.62 -1.59
N GLN A 108 -19.59 10.43 -2.53
CA GLN A 108 -19.29 10.49 -3.96
C GLN A 108 -18.64 11.82 -4.37
N ARG A 109 -19.19 12.95 -3.90
CA ARG A 109 -18.61 14.27 -4.17
C ARG A 109 -17.22 14.39 -3.58
N TYR A 110 -17.03 14.00 -2.32
CA TYR A 110 -15.71 14.05 -1.68
C TYR A 110 -14.68 13.20 -2.42
N GLU A 111 -14.99 11.95 -2.77
CA GLU A 111 -14.04 11.11 -3.50
C GLU A 111 -13.77 11.59 -4.94
N ALA A 112 -14.73 12.28 -5.57
CA ALA A 112 -14.55 12.83 -6.91
C ALA A 112 -13.53 13.96 -6.97
N ILE A 113 -13.35 14.69 -5.86
CA ILE A 113 -12.38 15.78 -5.72
C ILE A 113 -11.25 15.44 -4.75
N ASP A 114 -11.01 14.15 -4.49
CA ASP A 114 -9.99 13.67 -3.56
C ASP A 114 -10.03 14.41 -2.22
N TYR A 115 -11.22 14.54 -1.63
CA TYR A 115 -11.49 15.21 -0.36
C TYR A 115 -10.93 16.64 -0.23
N LEU A 116 -10.55 17.32 -1.33
CA LEU A 116 -9.89 18.63 -1.28
C LEU A 116 -10.69 19.71 -0.56
N GLU A 117 -12.03 19.66 -0.64
CA GLU A 117 -12.94 20.59 0.04
C GLU A 117 -13.51 20.03 1.36
N ALA A 118 -13.12 18.82 1.77
CA ALA A 118 -13.55 18.27 3.03
C ALA A 118 -12.87 19.01 4.18
N SER A 119 -13.63 19.36 5.23
CA SER A 119 -13.03 19.88 6.45
C SER A 119 -12.13 18.82 7.09
N PHE A 120 -11.15 19.27 7.87
CA PHE A 120 -10.32 18.35 8.65
C PHE A 120 -11.15 17.42 9.57
N GLU A 121 -12.19 17.98 10.18
CA GLU A 121 -13.15 17.19 10.97
C GLU A 121 -13.81 16.08 10.14
N ARG A 122 -14.21 16.38 8.90
CA ARG A 122 -14.78 15.39 7.99
C ARG A 122 -13.78 14.30 7.62
N ILE A 123 -12.52 14.67 7.35
CA ILE A 123 -11.44 13.72 7.07
C ILE A 123 -11.26 12.78 8.26
N ARG A 124 -11.25 13.32 9.49
CA ARG A 124 -11.16 12.53 10.72
C ARG A 124 -12.33 11.57 10.89
N GLU A 125 -13.56 12.04 10.73
CA GLU A 125 -14.76 11.18 10.84
C GLU A 125 -14.74 10.02 9.82
N VAL A 126 -14.29 10.28 8.60
CA VAL A 126 -14.16 9.25 7.56
C VAL A 126 -13.03 8.27 7.90
N ALA A 127 -11.89 8.77 8.37
CA ALA A 127 -10.79 7.91 8.84
C ALA A 127 -11.24 7.00 9.99
N ASP A 128 -11.95 7.55 10.98
CA ASP A 128 -12.51 6.82 12.12
C ASP A 128 -13.49 5.72 11.64
N ALA A 129 -14.37 6.03 10.67
CA ALA A 129 -15.32 5.07 10.10
C ALA A 129 -14.67 3.94 9.27
N LEU A 130 -13.44 4.17 8.81
CA LEU A 130 -12.58 3.22 8.10
C LEU A 130 -11.58 2.52 9.04
N ASP A 131 -11.69 2.72 10.37
CA ASP A 131 -10.77 2.19 11.37
C ASP A 131 -9.29 2.57 11.13
N LEU A 132 -9.05 3.67 10.40
CA LEU A 132 -7.70 4.18 10.12
C LEU A 132 -7.13 4.92 11.32
N GLU A 133 -5.85 4.70 11.59
CA GLU A 133 -5.10 5.48 12.56
C GLU A 133 -3.89 6.12 11.89
N LEU A 134 -3.72 7.42 12.14
CA LEU A 134 -2.58 8.20 11.67
C LEU A 134 -1.50 8.17 12.74
N TYR A 135 -0.33 7.64 12.40
CA TYR A 135 0.84 7.69 13.26
C TYR A 135 1.87 8.67 12.69
N GLY A 136 2.20 9.69 13.46
CA GLY A 136 3.31 10.58 13.15
C GLY A 136 4.62 9.90 13.53
N LEU A 137 5.43 9.55 12.53
CA LEU A 137 6.79 9.07 12.76
C LEU A 137 7.73 10.27 12.67
N ALA A 138 8.42 10.57 13.77
CA ALA A 138 9.48 11.57 13.74
C ALA A 138 10.58 11.04 12.81
N ALA A 139 11.16 11.90 11.97
CA ALA A 139 12.11 11.54 10.90
C ALA A 139 13.09 10.43 11.32
N GLY A 140 12.81 9.23 10.81
CA GLY A 140 13.46 7.97 11.16
C GLY A 140 12.56 6.81 10.73
N SER A 141 13.10 5.83 10.02
CA SER A 141 12.31 4.67 9.57
C SER A 141 11.65 4.01 10.77
N PRO A 142 10.33 3.79 10.76
CA PRO A 142 9.67 3.08 11.85
C PRO A 142 10.29 1.70 11.96
N ASP A 143 10.90 1.39 13.11
CA ASP A 143 11.23 0.01 13.43
C ASP A 143 9.91 -0.77 13.38
N MET A 144 9.88 -1.91 12.66
CA MET A 144 8.71 -2.79 12.57
C MET A 144 8.15 -3.10 13.96
N LYS A 145 9.02 -3.15 14.98
CA LYS A 145 8.62 -3.29 16.39
C LYS A 145 7.68 -2.18 16.88
N GLN A 146 7.86 -0.94 16.43
CA GLN A 146 6.99 0.18 16.80
C GLN A 146 5.60 0.00 16.18
N VAL A 147 5.53 -0.39 14.91
CA VAL A 147 4.26 -0.67 14.20
C VAL A 147 3.51 -1.83 14.86
N VAL A 148 4.22 -2.92 15.20
CA VAL A 148 3.62 -4.07 15.89
C VAL A 148 3.20 -3.69 17.32
N ALA A 149 4.01 -2.96 18.07
CA ALA A 149 3.67 -2.53 19.43
C ALA A 149 2.41 -1.66 19.48
N ILE A 150 2.23 -0.78 18.48
CA ILE A 150 1.01 0.01 18.31
C ILE A 150 -0.20 -0.90 18.05
N THR A 151 -0.07 -1.86 17.13
CA THR A 151 -1.13 -2.82 16.78
C THR A 151 -1.55 -3.67 17.99
N VAL A 152 -0.57 -4.18 18.74
CA VAL A 152 -0.79 -4.95 19.96
C VAL A 152 -1.49 -4.13 21.04
N ARG A 153 -1.07 -2.88 21.26
CA ARG A 153 -1.69 -1.97 22.23
C ARG A 153 -3.16 -1.69 21.90
N LYS A 154 -3.48 -1.53 20.61
CA LYS A 154 -4.86 -1.31 20.13
C LYS A 154 -5.73 -2.56 20.33
N LEU A 155 -5.20 -3.75 20.01
CA LEU A 155 -5.91 -5.01 20.27
C LEU A 155 -6.15 -5.19 21.78
N ALA A 156 -5.17 -4.88 22.62
CA ALA A 156 -5.29 -4.90 24.07
C ALA A 156 -6.34 -3.89 24.58
N GLN A 157 -6.42 -2.68 24.03
CA GLN A 157 -7.49 -1.72 24.36
C GLN A 157 -8.88 -2.22 23.96
N ARG A 158 -9.03 -2.76 22.73
CA ARG A 158 -10.30 -3.33 22.26
C ARG A 158 -10.74 -4.53 23.12
N LEU A 159 -9.81 -5.41 23.49
CA LEU A 159 -10.06 -6.54 24.38
C LEU A 159 -10.32 -6.10 25.82
N GLY A 160 -9.61 -5.09 26.32
CA GLY A 160 -9.81 -4.51 27.65
C GLY A 160 -11.18 -3.85 27.81
N MET A 161 -11.67 -3.13 26.79
CA MET A 161 -13.03 -2.59 26.79
C MET A 161 -14.11 -3.67 26.77
N ALA A 162 -13.82 -4.86 26.20
CA ALA A 162 -14.69 -6.03 26.27
C ALA A 162 -14.58 -6.76 27.63
N ALA A 163 -13.38 -6.88 28.20
CA ALA A 163 -13.09 -7.50 29.49
C ALA A 163 -13.65 -6.69 30.68
N ALA A 164 -13.66 -5.35 30.58
CA ALA A 164 -14.29 -4.46 31.56
C ALA A 164 -15.81 -4.69 31.70
N ARG A 165 -16.47 -5.27 30.68
CA ARG A 165 -17.89 -5.68 30.77
C ARG A 165 -18.08 -7.03 31.47
N THR A 166 -17.03 -7.82 31.65
CA THR A 166 -17.07 -9.18 32.22
C THR A 166 -16.31 -9.33 33.55
N GLY A 167 -15.61 -8.29 34.01
CA GLY A 167 -14.99 -8.24 35.34
C GLY A 167 -13.58 -8.86 35.43
N MET A 168 -12.89 -9.10 34.32
CA MET A 168 -11.51 -9.62 34.32
C MET A 168 -10.46 -8.50 34.31
N SER A 169 -9.37 -8.68 35.07
CA SER A 169 -8.25 -7.72 35.18
C SER A 169 -7.46 -7.62 33.86
N ALA A 170 -7.25 -6.37 33.40
CA ALA A 170 -6.58 -6.02 32.15
C ALA A 170 -5.05 -6.23 32.16
N GLU A 171 -4.45 -6.41 33.34
CA GLU A 171 -2.99 -6.52 33.49
C GLU A 171 -2.43 -7.81 32.90
N ASN A 172 -3.19 -8.92 32.95
CA ASN A 172 -2.71 -10.22 32.42
C ASN A 172 -2.77 -10.34 30.89
N ILE A 173 -3.59 -9.54 30.20
CA ILE A 173 -3.83 -9.69 28.75
C ILE A 173 -2.71 -9.02 27.94
N THR A 174 -2.19 -7.91 28.43
CA THR A 174 -1.16 -7.12 27.73
C THR A 174 0.20 -7.81 27.76
N GLU A 175 0.53 -8.45 28.89
CA GLU A 175 1.78 -9.21 29.06
C GLU A 175 1.80 -10.46 28.17
N VAL A 176 0.68 -11.20 28.11
CA VAL A 176 0.52 -12.38 27.24
C VAL A 176 0.60 -12.03 25.75
N LEU A 177 0.05 -10.89 25.33
CA LEU A 177 0.07 -10.46 23.93
C LEU A 177 1.45 -10.00 23.45
N LEU A 178 2.27 -9.42 24.34
CA LEU A 178 3.67 -9.10 24.06
C LEU A 178 4.54 -10.37 24.02
N ASP A 179 4.27 -11.34 24.89
CA ASP A 179 4.97 -12.64 24.89
C ASP A 179 4.70 -13.46 23.62
N VAL A 180 3.50 -13.40 23.04
CA VAL A 180 3.20 -14.06 21.76
C VAL A 180 4.00 -13.45 20.60
N HIS A 181 4.28 -12.14 20.63
CA HIS A 181 5.15 -11.51 19.65
C HIS A 181 6.60 -11.99 19.80
N ASP A 182 7.13 -12.04 21.02
CA ASP A 182 8.49 -12.52 21.28
C ASP A 182 8.65 -14.01 20.97
N ALA A 183 7.64 -14.83 21.23
CA ALA A 183 7.60 -16.24 20.84
C ALA A 183 7.55 -16.42 19.30
N SER A 184 6.76 -15.59 18.60
CA SER A 184 6.68 -15.62 17.13
C SER A 184 7.98 -15.15 16.48
N ALA A 185 8.64 -14.13 17.04
CA ALA A 185 9.93 -13.64 16.59
C ALA A 185 11.06 -14.67 16.81
N ARG A 186 11.02 -15.45 17.89
CA ARG A 186 11.94 -16.59 18.12
C ARG A 186 11.72 -17.73 17.13
N THR A 187 10.47 -18.02 16.79
CA THR A 187 10.12 -19.10 15.85
C THR A 187 10.50 -18.75 14.40
N MET A 188 10.33 -17.47 14.00
CA MET A 188 10.80 -16.98 12.70
C MET A 188 12.33 -16.95 12.58
N ARG A 189 13.04 -16.62 13.67
CA ARG A 189 14.51 -16.59 13.69
C ARG A 189 15.14 -18.00 13.65
N LEU A 190 14.44 -19.03 14.12
CA LEU A 190 14.90 -20.42 14.05
C LEU A 190 14.75 -21.02 12.64
N LYS A 191 13.65 -20.74 11.92
CA LYS A 191 13.50 -21.20 10.53
C LYS A 191 14.47 -20.55 9.54
N ALA A 192 14.89 -19.31 9.79
CA ALA A 192 15.82 -18.61 8.89
C ALA A 192 17.27 -19.14 8.94
N TRP A 193 17.66 -19.88 9.99
CA TRP A 193 19.00 -20.46 10.12
C TRP A 193 19.10 -21.88 9.51
N GLU A 194 17.99 -22.60 9.36
CA GLU A 194 17.99 -23.97 8.83
C GLU A 194 18.04 -24.03 7.28
N ASP A 195 17.64 -22.97 6.58
CA ASP A 195 17.50 -22.95 5.11
C ASP A 195 18.62 -22.20 4.34
N THR A 196 19.72 -21.82 5.00
CA THR A 196 20.88 -21.22 4.31
C THR A 196 21.96 -22.27 4.07
N PRO A 197 22.26 -22.67 2.81
CA PRO A 197 23.38 -23.55 2.55
C PRO A 197 24.68 -22.82 2.88
N PHE A 198 25.44 -23.40 3.81
CA PHE A 198 26.78 -22.95 4.18
C PHE A 198 27.71 -23.12 2.96
N VAL A 199 28.12 -22.00 2.35
CA VAL A 199 29.20 -21.96 1.37
C VAL A 199 30.44 -21.46 2.09
N GLU A 200 31.44 -22.33 2.24
CA GLU A 200 32.75 -21.96 2.79
C GLU A 200 33.44 -20.94 1.86
N PRO A 201 33.99 -19.84 2.38
CA PRO A 201 34.81 -18.95 1.58
C PRO A 201 36.18 -19.58 1.35
N GLU A 202 36.49 -19.90 0.09
CA GLU A 202 37.85 -20.28 -0.31
C GLU A 202 38.81 -19.12 0.01
N ALA A 203 39.81 -19.43 0.84
CA ALA A 203 40.90 -18.54 1.14
C ALA A 203 41.85 -18.46 -0.07
N ASP A 204 42.06 -17.26 -0.61
CA ASP A 204 43.39 -16.95 -1.12
C ASP A 204 43.77 -15.47 -1.03
N ASN A 205 45.06 -15.30 -0.79
CA ASN A 205 45.83 -14.13 -0.42
C ASN A 205 45.70 -12.92 -1.38
N THR A 206 45.89 -11.70 -0.85
CA THR A 206 47.18 -10.97 -0.97
C THR A 206 47.15 -9.66 -0.18
N VAL A 207 48.09 -9.58 0.77
CA VAL A 207 48.52 -8.41 1.54
C VAL A 207 49.29 -7.43 0.65
N PHE A 208 48.98 -6.14 0.68
CA PHE A 208 49.99 -5.08 0.57
C PHE A 208 49.60 -3.86 1.41
N LEU A 209 50.30 -3.72 2.53
CA LEU A 209 50.41 -2.48 3.31
C LEU A 209 51.30 -1.51 2.53
N HIS A 210 50.84 -0.27 2.32
CA HIS A 210 51.74 0.86 2.12
C HIS A 210 51.37 1.99 3.09
N THR A 211 52.10 1.98 4.21
CA THR A 211 52.33 3.13 5.07
C THR A 211 53.20 4.17 4.35
N GLY A 212 52.82 5.44 4.44
CA GLY A 212 53.63 6.57 4.00
C GLY A 212 53.19 7.86 4.68
N GLU A 213 53.78 8.13 5.85
CA GLU A 213 53.73 9.43 6.55
C GLU A 213 54.35 10.56 5.72
N ARG A 214 53.79 11.78 5.86
CA ARG A 214 54.47 13.10 6.00
C ARG A 214 53.36 14.18 6.08
N ALA A 215 53.06 14.73 7.26
CA ALA A 215 53.72 15.86 7.93
C ALA A 215 53.50 17.24 7.25
N TYR A 216 52.73 18.09 7.95
CA TYR A 216 52.71 19.57 8.01
C TYR A 216 53.31 20.42 6.86
N ALA A 217 52.45 21.24 6.25
CA ALA A 217 52.54 22.71 6.19
C ALA A 217 51.20 23.31 5.76
#